data_AF-A0A1L9VE77-F1
#
_entry.id   AF-A0A1L9VE77-F1
#
_cell.length_a   1.000
_cell.length_b   1.000
_cell.length_c   1.000
_cell.angle_alpha   90.00
_cell.angle_beta   90.00
_cell.angle_gamma   90.00
#
_symmetry.space_group_name_H-M   'P 1'
#
loop_
_entity.id
_entity.type
_entity.pdbx_description
1 polymer ?
#
loop_
_entity_poly.entity_id
_entity_poly.type
_entity_poly.pdbx_seq_one_letter_code
_entity_poly.pdbx_strand_id
1 'polypeptide(L)'
;MYIWKKKSEAVSAKDLDTHMSERTSHRGSSSAWIQSIIKAGGISSLKVQQPSTPQEKYTFLLSYFFIKVSDTMDVTQCKLGLQAPIFYLPSDVEGIRKAILTDGIAFVEKCDETLLVSLANEFGEIVRPRNERIEGSGVSHIRFAPNLAGKGYSSEELFFHTDRSGWDVPPRFLMSLLKSASETGGESLLVDGHRVLKAIREQDQHLYRLVTSPKYGSFRADDGTFVPRPVFDESEGLLRFRFDDGIQLSASMVSALPKLQDTIFQNAFAVALKAGQGYIVDNHRFLHGRTLFSGSRELLRVLVHPQPERRDLTLLFDIDGTLCRSEELSIDAYFSCISAIMGEVITHRNTPVNLHGRTDLGLFHAIMEYHGVDDKSLMVEKFQQLHPRYLKESNKKGLTAVECPGAKETLSWLKEYQKDMHPSVRIGLLTGNSRPNALLKLHAAGIDTNIFDLDISSFGDTHLDRKSLFQDSLLKLQERYGMGVHASDVIIVGDTPLDIECAKSVGSDIIAVATGNYTVDDLAMLQPNLCCSQLSEAKEFLALKCA
;
A
#
# COMPACT_ATOMS: atom_id res chain seq x y z
N MET A 1 19.01 -43.89 -14.57
CA MET A 1 18.06 -44.72 -15.36
C MET A 1 17.67 -45.93 -14.51
N TYR A 2 16.48 -45.90 -13.88
CA TYR A 2 15.89 -47.05 -13.17
C TYR A 2 14.37 -46.99 -13.34
N ILE A 3 13.77 -48.10 -13.79
CA ILE A 3 12.35 -48.25 -14.14
C ILE A 3 11.57 -48.75 -12.91
N TRP A 4 10.42 -48.15 -12.60
CA TRP A 4 9.56 -48.51 -11.45
C TRP A 4 8.25 -49.18 -11.88
N LYS A 5 7.84 -50.23 -11.14
CA LYS A 5 6.52 -50.90 -11.25
C LYS A 5 5.64 -50.54 -10.05
N LYS A 6 4.39 -50.15 -10.32
CA LYS A 6 3.39 -49.62 -9.36
C LYS A 6 2.61 -50.76 -8.68
N LYS A 7 2.37 -50.67 -7.37
CA LYS A 7 1.20 -51.28 -6.69
C LYS A 7 0.68 -50.30 -5.63
N SER A 8 -0.64 -50.11 -5.64
CA SER A 8 -1.39 -49.12 -4.87
C SER A 8 -2.12 -49.76 -3.70
N GLU A 9 -2.15 -49.11 -2.54
CA GLU A 9 -3.21 -49.20 -1.54
C GLU A 9 -3.21 -47.91 -0.70
N ALA A 10 -4.39 -47.35 -0.44
CA ALA A 10 -4.59 -46.05 0.20
C ALA A 10 -4.75 -46.18 1.72
N VAL A 11 -4.19 -45.25 2.50
CA VAL A 11 -4.35 -45.17 3.97
C VAL A 11 -4.92 -43.80 4.36
N SER A 12 -5.86 -43.78 5.32
CA SER A 12 -6.67 -42.60 5.68
C SER A 12 -5.96 -41.62 6.62
N ALA A 13 -6.34 -40.34 6.54
CA ALA A 13 -5.74 -39.21 7.25
C ALA A 13 -5.89 -39.19 8.79
N LYS A 14 -6.64 -40.12 9.38
CA LYS A 14 -6.96 -40.10 10.82
C LYS A 14 -5.82 -40.58 11.73
N ASP A 15 -4.85 -41.32 11.20
CA ASP A 15 -3.75 -41.88 11.99
C ASP A 15 -2.57 -40.89 12.19
N LEU A 16 -2.60 -39.72 11.55
CA LEU A 16 -1.53 -38.71 11.62
C LEU A 16 -1.68 -37.71 12.78
N ASP A 17 -2.91 -37.47 13.27
CA ASP A 17 -3.18 -36.38 14.23
C ASP A 17 -2.86 -36.73 15.70
N THR A 18 -2.83 -38.01 16.07
CA THR A 18 -2.71 -38.41 17.49
C THR A 18 -1.29 -38.36 18.06
N HIS A 19 -0.28 -37.95 17.28
CA HIS A 19 1.12 -37.93 17.71
C HIS A 19 1.81 -36.56 17.72
N MET A 20 1.09 -35.47 17.41
CA MET A 20 1.70 -34.13 17.31
C MET A 20 1.41 -33.16 18.46
N SER A 21 0.60 -33.52 19.47
CA SER A 21 0.30 -32.62 20.60
C SER A 21 1.31 -32.66 21.75
N GLU A 22 2.28 -33.58 21.77
CA GLU A 22 3.30 -33.64 22.82
C GLU A 22 4.69 -33.87 22.21
N ARG A 23 5.47 -32.78 22.08
CA ARG A 23 6.96 -32.71 22.22
C ARG A 23 7.51 -31.44 21.59
N THR A 24 7.22 -30.29 22.19
CA THR A 24 8.20 -29.19 22.26
C THR A 24 9.16 -29.49 23.41
N SER A 25 10.12 -30.37 23.14
CA SER A 25 11.38 -30.61 23.86
C SER A 25 11.71 -32.10 23.84
N HIS A 26 13.01 -32.40 23.70
CA HIS A 26 13.68 -33.70 23.72
C HIS A 26 13.91 -34.42 22.38
N ARG A 27 15.21 -34.63 22.14
CA ARG A 27 15.86 -35.50 21.16
C ARG A 27 15.16 -36.88 21.14
N GLY A 28 14.33 -37.13 20.14
CA GLY A 28 13.69 -38.42 19.86
C GLY A 28 13.70 -38.69 18.36
N SER A 29 14.01 -39.93 17.96
CA SER A 29 14.57 -40.27 16.65
C SER A 29 13.70 -39.90 15.43
N SER A 30 14.31 -39.13 14.51
CA SER A 30 13.78 -38.77 13.20
C SER A 30 13.53 -39.94 12.24
N SER A 31 13.80 -41.18 12.65
CA SER A 31 13.68 -42.37 11.82
C SER A 31 12.24 -42.88 11.70
N ALA A 32 11.42 -42.76 12.76
CA ALA A 32 10.04 -43.28 12.74
C ALA A 32 9.06 -42.41 11.92
N TRP A 33 9.29 -41.09 11.91
CA TRP A 33 8.47 -40.12 11.18
C TRP A 33 8.67 -40.20 9.66
N ILE A 34 9.92 -40.27 9.20
CA ILE A 34 10.27 -40.47 7.78
C ILE A 34 9.71 -41.81 7.28
N GLN A 35 9.82 -42.87 8.09
CA GLN A 35 9.26 -44.18 7.77
C GLN A 35 7.74 -44.15 7.62
N SER A 36 7.03 -43.35 8.43
CA SER A 36 5.57 -43.21 8.35
C SER A 36 5.13 -42.52 7.04
N ILE A 37 5.88 -41.51 6.57
CA ILE A 37 5.64 -40.84 5.28
C ILE A 37 5.96 -41.76 4.10
N ILE A 38 7.05 -42.55 4.18
CA ILE A 38 7.40 -43.55 3.16
C ILE A 38 6.32 -44.64 3.06
N LYS A 39 5.77 -45.07 4.21
CA LYS A 39 4.69 -46.06 4.29
C LYS A 39 3.38 -45.51 3.72
N ALA A 40 3.02 -44.26 4.03
CA ALA A 40 1.88 -43.55 3.45
C ALA A 40 2.04 -43.35 1.92
N GLY A 41 3.28 -43.26 1.44
CA GLY A 41 3.63 -43.16 0.02
C GLY A 41 3.68 -44.48 -0.76
N GLY A 42 3.40 -45.64 -0.13
CA GLY A 42 3.25 -46.93 -0.80
C GLY A 42 4.53 -47.62 -1.30
N ILE A 43 5.69 -47.37 -0.68
CA ILE A 43 6.97 -48.01 -1.08
C ILE A 43 7.48 -48.96 0.01
N SER A 44 7.62 -50.24 -0.32
CA SER A 44 8.41 -51.19 0.45
C SER A 44 9.89 -51.08 0.07
N SER A 45 10.66 -50.37 0.89
CA SER A 45 12.13 -50.23 0.87
C SER A 45 12.75 -49.24 -0.14
N LEU A 46 13.34 -48.16 0.40
CA LEU A 46 14.31 -47.28 -0.25
C LEU A 46 15.61 -47.35 0.57
N LYS A 47 16.71 -47.81 -0.04
CA LYS A 47 18.06 -47.64 0.52
C LYS A 47 18.65 -46.33 -0.01
N VAL A 48 18.41 -45.23 0.69
CA VAL A 48 19.09 -43.95 0.49
C VAL A 48 19.73 -43.55 1.82
N GLN A 49 20.95 -43.01 1.78
CA GLN A 49 21.63 -42.46 2.97
C GLN A 49 20.72 -41.43 3.65
N GLN A 50 20.41 -41.63 4.93
CA GLN A 50 19.44 -40.79 5.63
C GLN A 50 19.99 -39.35 5.79
N PRO A 51 19.21 -38.32 5.43
CA PRO A 51 19.58 -36.93 5.71
C PRO A 51 19.72 -36.71 7.22
N SER A 52 20.73 -35.95 7.62
CA SER A 52 21.17 -35.84 9.01
C SER A 52 20.52 -34.66 9.74
N THR A 53 20.30 -33.54 9.04
CA THR A 53 19.72 -32.31 9.60
C THR A 53 18.22 -32.15 9.29
N PRO A 54 17.45 -31.36 10.08
CA PRO A 54 16.05 -31.05 9.77
C PRO A 54 15.86 -30.40 8.39
N GLN A 55 16.81 -29.56 7.98
CA GLN A 55 16.76 -28.88 6.69
C GLN A 55 17.04 -29.84 5.53
N GLU A 56 18.01 -30.75 5.66
CA GLU A 56 18.24 -31.82 4.67
C GLU A 56 17.03 -32.76 4.55
N LYS A 57 16.33 -33.04 5.66
CA LYS A 57 15.10 -33.84 5.66
C LYS A 57 13.97 -33.14 4.91
N TYR A 58 13.81 -31.84 5.13
CA TYR A 58 12.80 -31.04 4.45
C TYR A 58 13.10 -30.92 2.94
N THR A 59 14.34 -30.61 2.56
CA THR A 59 14.80 -30.59 1.16
C THR A 59 14.65 -31.95 0.49
N PHE A 60 14.92 -33.05 1.20
CA PHE A 60 14.73 -34.40 0.68
C PHE A 60 13.26 -34.73 0.46
N LEU A 61 12.36 -34.36 1.38
CA LEU A 61 10.92 -34.58 1.25
C LEU A 61 10.31 -33.75 0.12
N LEU A 62 10.68 -32.47 0.02
CA LEU A 62 10.30 -31.62 -1.10
C LEU A 62 10.79 -32.24 -2.42
N SER A 63 12.09 -32.55 -2.52
CA SER A 63 12.68 -33.22 -3.69
C SER A 63 11.98 -34.53 -4.04
N TYR A 64 11.60 -35.33 -3.05
CA TYR A 64 10.92 -36.61 -3.25
C TYR A 64 9.47 -36.46 -3.71
N PHE A 65 8.72 -35.51 -3.16
CA PHE A 65 7.40 -35.14 -3.67
C PHE A 65 7.52 -34.55 -5.08
N PHE A 66 8.53 -33.72 -5.36
CA PHE A 66 8.82 -33.21 -6.71
C PHE A 66 9.06 -34.34 -7.71
N ILE A 67 9.86 -35.36 -7.36
CA ILE A 67 10.10 -36.53 -8.22
C ILE A 67 8.82 -37.33 -8.49
N LYS A 68 7.88 -37.37 -7.53
CA LYS A 68 6.62 -38.10 -7.69
C LYS A 68 5.55 -37.33 -8.48
N VAL A 69 5.70 -36.01 -8.60
CA VAL A 69 4.73 -35.12 -9.28
C VAL A 69 5.28 -34.57 -10.60
N SER A 70 6.57 -34.77 -10.91
CA SER A 70 7.20 -34.27 -12.13
C SER A 70 6.75 -35.05 -13.38
N ASP A 71 5.68 -34.57 -13.99
CA ASP A 71 5.70 -34.40 -15.44
C ASP A 71 6.49 -33.10 -15.73
N THR A 72 7.41 -33.14 -16.69
CA THR A 72 8.19 -31.98 -17.17
C THR A 72 7.26 -30.81 -17.54
N MET A 73 7.65 -29.57 -17.25
CA MET A 73 6.87 -28.39 -17.67
C MET A 73 6.71 -28.38 -19.19
N ASP A 74 5.49 -28.64 -19.66
CA ASP A 74 5.19 -28.81 -21.08
C ASP A 74 3.92 -28.05 -21.47
N VAL A 75 3.91 -27.53 -22.70
CA VAL A 75 2.78 -26.77 -23.26
C VAL A 75 1.47 -27.57 -23.23
N THR A 76 1.53 -28.90 -23.40
CA THR A 76 0.35 -29.78 -23.39
C THR A 76 -0.33 -29.90 -22.02
N GLN A 77 0.37 -29.54 -20.94
CA GLN A 77 -0.21 -29.51 -19.60
C GLN A 77 -1.05 -28.25 -19.36
N CYS A 78 -0.71 -27.14 -20.01
CA CYS A 78 -1.47 -25.90 -19.97
C CYS A 78 -2.84 -26.09 -20.61
N LYS A 79 -3.91 -26.11 -19.82
CA LYS A 79 -5.26 -26.40 -20.33
C LYS A 79 -5.87 -25.30 -21.19
N LEU A 80 -5.32 -24.08 -21.11
CA LEU A 80 -5.67 -22.99 -22.04
C LEU A 80 -4.82 -23.00 -23.31
N GLY A 81 -3.89 -23.95 -23.44
CA GLY A 81 -3.08 -24.20 -24.64
C GLY A 81 -2.07 -23.11 -24.98
N LEU A 82 -1.55 -23.19 -26.20
CA LEU A 82 -0.70 -22.16 -26.80
C LEU A 82 -1.57 -20.99 -27.28
N GLN A 83 -1.22 -19.76 -26.90
CA GLN A 83 -1.96 -18.56 -27.27
C GLN A 83 -1.10 -17.59 -28.10
N ALA A 84 -1.76 -16.92 -29.04
CA ALA A 84 -1.20 -15.81 -29.80
C ALA A 84 -1.69 -14.49 -29.18
N PRO A 85 -0.82 -13.76 -28.45
CA PRO A 85 -1.25 -12.54 -27.77
C PRO A 85 -1.38 -11.36 -28.73
N ILE A 86 -2.10 -10.33 -28.29
CA ILE A 86 -2.08 -9.00 -28.90
C ILE A 86 -0.85 -8.27 -28.37
N PHE A 87 -0.02 -7.77 -29.28
CA PHE A 87 1.21 -7.04 -28.93
C PHE A 87 1.02 -5.53 -29.02
N TYR A 88 1.61 -4.82 -28.07
CA TYR A 88 1.74 -3.37 -28.05
C TYR A 88 3.16 -2.96 -28.47
N LEU A 89 3.30 -1.76 -29.05
CA LEU A 89 4.61 -1.13 -29.19
C LEU A 89 5.02 -0.54 -27.83
N PRO A 90 6.31 -0.54 -27.46
CA PRO A 90 6.78 0.06 -26.19
C PRO A 90 6.42 1.54 -26.01
N SER A 91 6.14 2.25 -27.12
CA SER A 91 5.68 3.65 -27.10
C SER A 91 4.21 3.82 -26.69
N ASP A 92 3.39 2.75 -26.72
CA ASP A 92 1.99 2.78 -26.32
C ASP A 92 1.84 2.50 -24.81
N VAL A 93 2.42 3.38 -23.99
CA VAL A 93 2.47 3.23 -22.53
C VAL A 93 1.06 3.13 -21.93
N GLU A 94 0.12 3.93 -22.40
CA GLU A 94 -1.25 3.95 -21.90
C GLU A 94 -2.02 2.67 -22.26
N GLY A 95 -1.87 2.17 -23.49
CA GLY A 95 -2.45 0.88 -23.88
C GLY A 95 -1.93 -0.27 -23.02
N ILE A 96 -0.61 -0.30 -22.78
CA ILE A 96 0.06 -1.30 -21.92
C ILE A 96 -0.45 -1.18 -20.48
N ARG A 97 -0.50 0.04 -19.91
CA ARG A 97 -0.97 0.27 -18.53
C ARG A 97 -2.42 -0.20 -18.36
N LYS A 98 -3.30 0.13 -19.32
CA LYS A 98 -4.70 -0.31 -19.32
C LYS A 98 -4.83 -1.83 -19.40
N ALA A 99 -4.04 -2.49 -20.23
CA ALA A 99 -4.02 -3.95 -20.34
C ALA A 99 -3.57 -4.61 -19.04
N ILE A 100 -2.52 -4.09 -18.38
CA ILE A 100 -2.08 -4.62 -17.08
C ILE A 100 -3.12 -4.39 -15.98
N LEU A 101 -3.76 -3.22 -15.93
CA LEU A 101 -4.83 -2.94 -14.96
C LEU A 101 -6.02 -3.89 -15.12
N THR A 102 -6.40 -4.20 -16.36
CA THR A 102 -7.56 -5.04 -16.67
C THR A 102 -7.20 -6.53 -16.52
N ASP A 103 -6.17 -6.95 -17.22
CA ASP A 103 -5.84 -8.36 -17.45
C ASP A 103 -4.66 -8.85 -16.60
N GLY A 104 -3.92 -7.95 -15.95
CA GLY A 104 -2.73 -8.26 -15.15
C GLY A 104 -1.49 -8.55 -15.99
N ILE A 105 -1.60 -8.45 -17.32
CA ILE A 105 -0.52 -8.73 -18.26
C ILE A 105 -0.68 -7.89 -19.54
N ALA A 106 0.44 -7.48 -20.13
CA ALA A 106 0.51 -6.93 -21.47
C ALA A 106 1.68 -7.58 -22.24
N PHE A 107 1.54 -7.74 -23.55
CA PHE A 107 2.60 -8.25 -24.42
C PHE A 107 3.16 -7.13 -25.28
N VAL A 108 4.47 -7.10 -25.48
CA VAL A 108 5.16 -6.07 -26.27
C VAL A 108 5.94 -6.70 -27.42
N GLU A 109 6.05 -5.98 -28.54
CA GLU A 109 6.88 -6.38 -29.68
C GLU A 109 7.74 -5.23 -30.21
N LYS A 110 8.74 -5.56 -31.03
CA LYS A 110 9.73 -4.60 -31.56
C LYS A 110 10.41 -3.81 -30.43
N CYS A 111 10.64 -4.49 -29.32
CA CYS A 111 11.30 -3.94 -28.15
C CYS A 111 12.76 -4.41 -28.13
N ASP A 112 13.66 -3.52 -27.74
CA ASP A 112 15.04 -3.84 -27.41
C ASP A 112 15.32 -3.51 -25.94
N GLU A 113 16.55 -3.71 -25.50
CA GLU A 113 16.95 -3.46 -24.12
C GLU A 113 16.77 -1.99 -23.69
N THR A 114 17.08 -1.05 -24.59
CA THR A 114 16.95 0.39 -24.34
C THR A 114 15.48 0.78 -24.16
N LEU A 115 14.62 0.30 -25.06
CA LEU A 115 13.18 0.52 -24.99
C LEU A 115 12.55 -0.15 -23.77
N LEU A 116 13.02 -1.33 -23.38
CA LEU A 116 12.58 -2.03 -22.18
C LEU A 116 12.88 -1.21 -20.92
N VAL A 117 14.10 -0.66 -20.81
CA VAL A 117 14.48 0.20 -19.69
C VAL A 117 13.69 1.51 -19.70
N SER A 118 13.48 2.13 -20.86
CA SER A 118 12.64 3.33 -20.98
C SER A 118 11.22 3.05 -20.48
N LEU A 119 10.62 1.96 -20.94
CA LEU A 119 9.28 1.54 -20.52
C LEU A 119 9.23 1.21 -19.02
N ALA A 120 10.26 0.57 -18.47
CA ALA A 120 10.33 0.28 -17.04
C ALA A 120 10.31 1.55 -16.18
N ASN A 121 11.01 2.61 -16.60
CA ASN A 121 11.01 3.90 -15.90
C ASN A 121 9.63 4.61 -15.97
N GLU A 122 8.85 4.41 -17.03
CA GLU A 122 7.46 4.91 -17.12
C GLU A 122 6.52 4.19 -16.13
N PHE A 123 6.84 2.95 -15.76
CA PHE A 123 6.05 2.15 -14.81
C PHE A 123 6.49 2.36 -13.37
N GLY A 124 7.75 2.69 -13.12
CA GLY A 124 8.23 3.08 -11.81
C GLY A 124 9.73 2.96 -11.57
N GLU A 125 10.10 2.78 -10.31
CA GLU A 125 11.51 2.63 -9.93
C GLU A 125 12.01 1.22 -10.27
N ILE A 126 13.07 1.16 -11.08
CA ILE A 126 13.74 -0.10 -11.41
C ILE A 126 14.45 -0.64 -10.16
N VAL A 127 14.05 -1.84 -9.76
CA VAL A 127 14.57 -2.54 -8.58
C VAL A 127 15.94 -3.13 -8.89
N ARG A 128 16.88 -2.94 -7.97
CA ARG A 128 18.24 -3.51 -8.04
C ARG A 128 18.48 -4.51 -6.90
N PRO A 129 18.19 -5.81 -7.10
CA PRO A 129 18.44 -6.82 -6.08
C PRO A 129 19.93 -6.91 -5.69
N ARG A 130 20.23 -6.80 -4.39
CA ARG A 130 21.61 -6.79 -3.86
C ARG A 130 22.44 -8.03 -4.22
N ASN A 131 21.77 -9.17 -4.46
CA ASN A 131 22.39 -10.47 -4.71
C ASN A 131 22.50 -10.82 -6.20
N GLU A 132 22.25 -9.88 -7.11
CA GLU A 132 22.48 -10.06 -8.54
C GLU A 132 23.56 -9.10 -9.03
N ARG A 133 24.51 -9.62 -9.84
CA ARG A 133 25.44 -8.76 -10.58
C ARG A 133 24.71 -8.16 -11.76
N ILE A 134 24.13 -6.98 -11.55
CA ILE A 134 23.41 -6.23 -12.58
C ILE A 134 24.26 -5.01 -12.95
N GLU A 135 24.49 -4.78 -14.24
CA GLU A 135 25.13 -3.56 -14.75
C GLU A 135 24.20 -2.34 -14.55
N GLY A 136 24.73 -1.11 -14.62
CA GLY A 136 24.08 0.11 -14.09
C GLY A 136 22.63 0.41 -14.53
N SER A 137 22.13 -0.23 -15.59
CA SER A 137 20.76 -0.11 -16.11
C SER A 137 19.69 -0.89 -15.32
N GLY A 138 20.06 -1.83 -14.44
CA GLY A 138 19.07 -2.61 -13.67
C GLY A 138 18.45 -3.80 -14.42
N VAL A 139 18.99 -4.16 -15.59
CA VAL A 139 18.52 -5.28 -16.43
C VAL A 139 19.26 -6.58 -16.09
N SER A 140 18.53 -7.65 -15.75
CA SER A 140 19.11 -8.98 -15.57
C SER A 140 19.13 -9.73 -16.91
N HIS A 141 20.32 -10.18 -17.34
CA HIS A 141 20.50 -11.00 -18.56
C HIS A 141 20.41 -12.49 -18.22
N ILE A 142 19.24 -13.08 -18.39
CA ILE A 142 18.96 -14.48 -18.08
C ILE A 142 19.35 -15.33 -19.30
N ARG A 143 20.50 -16.00 -19.19
CA ARG A 143 21.06 -16.88 -20.23
C ARG A 143 21.63 -18.15 -19.61
N PHE A 144 21.84 -19.19 -20.41
CA PHE A 144 22.55 -20.36 -19.93
C PHE A 144 23.96 -19.98 -19.46
N ALA A 145 24.21 -20.12 -18.16
CA ALA A 145 25.47 -19.76 -17.53
C ALA A 145 25.72 -20.71 -16.35
N PRO A 146 26.38 -21.87 -16.57
CA PRO A 146 26.50 -22.92 -15.56
C PRO A 146 27.26 -22.50 -14.29
N ASN A 147 27.97 -21.36 -14.35
CA ASN A 147 28.72 -20.79 -13.23
C ASN A 147 27.91 -19.79 -12.37
N LEU A 148 26.67 -19.45 -12.76
CA LEU A 148 25.80 -18.56 -11.99
C LEU A 148 24.78 -19.35 -11.18
N ALA A 149 24.53 -18.93 -9.94
CA ALA A 149 23.52 -19.54 -9.09
C ALA A 149 22.10 -19.09 -9.48
N GLY A 150 21.16 -20.03 -9.56
CA GLY A 150 19.74 -19.77 -9.85
C GLY A 150 19.23 -20.54 -11.08
N LYS A 151 18.07 -21.20 -10.95
CA LYS A 151 17.52 -22.09 -12.00
C LYS A 151 17.23 -21.37 -13.33
N GLY A 152 17.01 -20.06 -13.31
CA GLY A 152 16.81 -19.25 -14.52
C GLY A 152 18.00 -19.28 -15.49
N TYR A 153 19.22 -19.52 -15.00
CA TYR A 153 20.47 -19.60 -15.78
C TYR A 153 20.78 -21.02 -16.31
N SER A 154 19.81 -21.93 -16.22
CA SER A 154 19.89 -23.30 -16.77
C SER A 154 19.00 -23.49 -18.01
N SER A 155 19.26 -24.54 -18.77
CA SER A 155 18.42 -25.01 -19.89
C SER A 155 17.26 -25.90 -19.44
N GLU A 156 17.19 -26.23 -18.16
CA GLU A 156 16.09 -26.99 -17.56
C GLU A 156 14.80 -26.15 -17.55
N GLU A 157 13.67 -26.81 -17.31
CA GLU A 157 12.42 -26.14 -17.09
C GLU A 157 12.46 -25.21 -15.86
N LEU A 158 11.67 -24.14 -15.94
CA LEU A 158 11.43 -23.25 -14.82
C LEU A 158 9.98 -23.41 -14.38
N PHE A 159 9.78 -23.99 -13.21
CA PHE A 159 8.44 -24.17 -12.62
C PHE A 159 7.75 -22.83 -12.35
N PHE A 160 6.43 -22.85 -12.24
CA PHE A 160 5.64 -21.66 -11.91
C PHE A 160 6.10 -21.03 -10.60
N HIS A 161 6.34 -19.72 -10.64
CA HIS A 161 6.73 -18.93 -9.48
C HIS A 161 6.31 -17.47 -9.64
N THR A 162 6.39 -16.73 -8.53
CA THR A 162 6.43 -15.26 -8.53
C THR A 162 7.79 -14.77 -8.06
N ASP A 163 8.29 -13.71 -8.69
CA ASP A 163 9.63 -13.22 -8.45
C ASP A 163 9.73 -12.53 -7.09
N ARG A 164 10.85 -12.77 -6.40
CA ARG A 164 11.13 -12.18 -5.08
C ARG A 164 10.03 -12.40 -4.03
N SER A 165 9.34 -13.54 -4.10
CA SER A 165 8.31 -13.98 -3.13
C SER A 165 8.71 -13.88 -1.64
N GLY A 166 10.01 -13.88 -1.34
CA GLY A 166 10.55 -13.78 0.02
C GLY A 166 10.58 -12.37 0.61
N TRP A 167 10.45 -11.32 -0.20
CA TRP A 167 10.47 -9.93 0.23
C TRP A 167 9.15 -9.56 0.93
N ASP A 168 9.19 -8.56 1.82
CA ASP A 168 7.99 -8.00 2.44
C ASP A 168 7.08 -7.40 1.37
N VAL A 169 7.66 -6.60 0.48
CA VAL A 169 7.00 -6.05 -0.71
C VAL A 169 7.80 -6.46 -1.94
N PRO A 170 7.43 -7.53 -2.65
CA PRO A 170 8.07 -7.88 -3.91
C PRO A 170 7.80 -6.80 -4.98
N PRO A 171 8.65 -6.71 -6.02
CA PRO A 171 8.38 -5.83 -7.17
C PRO A 171 7.00 -6.14 -7.77
N ARG A 172 6.24 -5.09 -8.09
CA ARG A 172 4.87 -5.24 -8.63
C ARG A 172 4.91 -5.65 -10.09
N PHE A 173 5.76 -5.02 -10.89
CA PHE A 173 5.86 -5.34 -12.30
C PHE A 173 7.14 -6.13 -12.57
N LEU A 174 6.96 -7.20 -13.35
CA LEU A 174 8.06 -7.95 -13.96
C LEU A 174 7.93 -7.80 -15.47
N MET A 175 8.98 -7.25 -16.09
CA MET A 175 9.09 -7.08 -17.53
C MET A 175 10.10 -8.09 -18.06
N SER A 176 9.70 -8.90 -19.02
CA SER A 176 10.54 -9.90 -19.68
C SER A 176 10.59 -9.69 -21.18
N LEU A 177 11.78 -9.67 -21.78
CA LEU A 177 11.99 -9.50 -23.22
C LEU A 177 12.89 -10.61 -23.77
N LEU A 178 12.45 -11.32 -24.80
CA LEU A 178 13.29 -12.33 -25.46
C LEU A 178 14.27 -11.63 -26.40
N LYS A 179 15.57 -11.71 -26.07
CA LYS A 179 16.66 -11.13 -26.89
C LYS A 179 17.15 -12.13 -27.93
N SER A 180 17.33 -13.39 -27.54
CA SER A 180 17.62 -14.49 -28.46
C SER A 180 16.80 -15.73 -28.13
N ALA A 181 16.19 -16.33 -29.15
CA ALA A 181 15.36 -17.51 -29.03
C ALA A 181 16.21 -18.79 -29.03
N SER A 182 15.76 -19.78 -28.26
CA SER A 182 16.26 -21.16 -28.29
C SER A 182 16.00 -21.84 -29.64
N GLU A 183 16.69 -22.96 -29.89
CA GLU A 183 16.45 -23.78 -31.08
C GLU A 183 15.15 -24.58 -30.97
N THR A 184 14.91 -25.16 -29.79
CA THR A 184 13.67 -25.87 -29.44
C THR A 184 13.26 -25.54 -28.02
N GLY A 185 11.95 -25.57 -27.76
CA GLY A 185 11.38 -25.25 -26.45
C GLY A 185 11.62 -23.80 -26.00
N GLY A 186 11.50 -23.55 -24.70
CA GLY A 186 11.68 -22.22 -24.10
C GLY A 186 10.44 -21.32 -24.17
N GLU A 187 9.27 -21.88 -24.47
CA GLU A 187 7.97 -21.22 -24.39
C GLU A 187 7.74 -20.70 -22.97
N SER A 188 7.12 -19.52 -22.88
CA SER A 188 6.74 -18.94 -21.60
C SER A 188 5.40 -19.52 -21.16
N LEU A 189 5.33 -19.98 -19.92
CA LEU A 189 4.11 -20.49 -19.31
C LEU A 189 3.59 -19.45 -18.34
N LEU A 190 2.31 -19.09 -18.43
CA LEU A 190 1.71 -17.97 -17.70
C LEU A 190 0.38 -18.38 -17.09
N VAL A 191 0.12 -17.90 -15.87
CA VAL A 191 -1.12 -18.21 -15.13
C VAL A 191 -1.59 -16.98 -14.37
N ASP A 192 -2.86 -16.61 -14.57
CA ASP A 192 -3.53 -15.61 -13.75
C ASP A 192 -3.92 -16.21 -12.39
N GLY A 193 -3.20 -15.83 -11.34
CA GLY A 193 -3.41 -16.31 -9.99
C GLY A 193 -4.77 -15.96 -9.42
N HIS A 194 -5.42 -14.87 -9.87
CA HIS A 194 -6.80 -14.56 -9.45
C HIS A 194 -7.78 -15.62 -9.95
N ARG A 195 -7.59 -16.12 -11.17
CA ARG A 195 -8.43 -17.20 -11.73
C ARG A 195 -8.20 -18.51 -10.97
N VAL A 196 -6.95 -18.81 -10.61
CA VAL A 196 -6.60 -19.96 -9.77
C VAL A 196 -7.28 -19.85 -8.40
N LEU A 197 -7.13 -18.73 -7.70
CA LEU A 197 -7.73 -18.52 -6.38
C LEU A 197 -9.27 -18.61 -6.43
N LYS A 198 -9.88 -18.03 -7.46
CA LYS A 198 -11.33 -18.14 -7.70
C LYS A 198 -11.76 -19.60 -7.89
N ALA A 199 -11.07 -20.35 -8.73
CA ALA A 199 -11.37 -21.77 -8.96
C ALA A 199 -11.22 -22.60 -7.68
N ILE A 200 -10.16 -22.34 -6.89
CA ILE A 200 -9.96 -23.00 -5.59
C ILE A 200 -11.10 -22.68 -4.64
N ARG A 201 -11.51 -21.41 -4.52
CA ARG A 201 -12.61 -20.98 -3.65
C ARG A 201 -13.92 -21.68 -4.01
N GLU A 202 -14.21 -21.83 -5.31
CA GLU A 202 -15.44 -22.45 -5.79
C GLU A 202 -15.45 -23.98 -5.60
N GLN A 203 -14.29 -24.64 -5.68
CA GLN A 203 -14.19 -26.10 -5.78
C GLN A 203 -13.65 -26.78 -4.50
N ASP A 204 -12.88 -26.08 -3.68
CA ASP A 204 -12.21 -26.66 -2.51
C ASP A 204 -11.95 -25.64 -1.39
N GLN A 205 -12.90 -25.57 -0.46
CA GLN A 205 -12.81 -24.75 0.74
C GLN A 205 -11.69 -25.15 1.70
N HIS A 206 -11.18 -26.38 1.63
CA HIS A 206 -10.02 -26.79 2.43
C HIS A 206 -8.73 -26.22 1.83
N LEU A 207 -8.49 -26.45 0.54
CA LEU A 207 -7.33 -25.88 -0.16
C LEU A 207 -7.34 -24.35 -0.11
N TYR A 208 -8.51 -23.73 -0.26
CA TYR A 208 -8.67 -22.28 -0.12
C TYR A 208 -8.13 -21.76 1.22
N ARG A 209 -8.50 -22.40 2.34
CA ARG A 209 -8.00 -22.04 3.68
C ARG A 209 -6.49 -22.28 3.84
N LEU A 210 -5.94 -23.30 3.17
CA LEU A 210 -4.52 -23.57 3.23
C LEU A 210 -3.71 -22.49 2.49
N VAL A 211 -4.14 -22.09 1.29
CA VAL A 211 -3.38 -21.14 0.46
C VAL A 211 -3.52 -19.69 0.93
N THR A 212 -4.60 -19.33 1.62
CA THR A 212 -4.87 -17.97 2.10
C THR A 212 -4.38 -17.69 3.52
N SER A 213 -3.90 -18.72 4.25
CA SER A 213 -3.46 -18.55 5.63
C SER A 213 -1.94 -18.56 5.77
N PRO A 214 -1.34 -17.61 6.52
CA PRO A 214 0.10 -17.58 6.78
C PRO A 214 0.61 -18.76 7.61
N LYS A 215 -0.28 -19.59 8.17
CA LYS A 215 0.09 -20.75 9.00
C LYS A 215 0.70 -21.90 8.19
N TYR A 216 0.46 -21.94 6.88
CA TYR A 216 0.74 -23.13 6.08
C TYR A 216 1.90 -22.97 5.09
N GLY A 217 2.44 -21.76 4.98
CA GLY A 217 3.58 -21.43 4.13
C GLY A 217 4.50 -20.38 4.77
N SER A 218 5.80 -20.52 4.50
CA SER A 218 6.83 -19.53 4.86
C SER A 218 7.77 -19.34 3.67
N PHE A 219 8.17 -18.10 3.41
CA PHE A 219 9.03 -17.76 2.29
C PHE A 219 10.38 -17.24 2.79
N ARG A 220 11.45 -17.63 2.11
CA ARG A 220 12.82 -17.28 2.48
C ARG A 220 13.14 -15.83 2.09
N ALA A 221 13.38 -14.97 3.09
CA ALA A 221 13.84 -13.60 2.93
C ALA A 221 15.32 -13.54 2.51
N ASP A 222 15.80 -12.35 2.15
CA ASP A 222 17.16 -12.13 1.65
C ASP A 222 18.25 -12.41 2.70
N ASP A 223 17.94 -12.25 3.98
CA ASP A 223 18.82 -12.63 5.10
C ASP A 223 18.84 -14.15 5.36
N GLY A 224 18.07 -14.91 4.58
CA GLY A 224 17.94 -16.36 4.66
C GLY A 224 16.91 -16.85 5.67
N THR A 225 16.25 -15.97 6.42
CA THR A 225 15.19 -16.34 7.37
C THR A 225 13.91 -16.74 6.64
N PHE A 226 13.14 -17.65 7.22
CA PHE A 226 11.82 -18.03 6.69
C PHE A 226 10.74 -17.26 7.45
N VAL A 227 9.95 -16.47 6.72
CA VAL A 227 8.88 -15.66 7.29
C VAL A 227 7.53 -16.28 6.92
N PRO A 228 6.64 -16.57 7.89
CA PRO A 228 5.29 -17.08 7.63
C PRO A 228 4.47 -16.09 6.81
N ARG A 229 4.00 -16.50 5.63
CA ARG A 229 3.18 -15.70 4.72
C ARG A 229 2.24 -16.61 3.92
N PRO A 230 1.02 -16.19 3.60
CA PRO A 230 0.13 -17.00 2.77
C PRO A 230 0.68 -17.11 1.34
N VAL A 231 0.20 -18.10 0.59
CA VAL A 231 0.41 -18.16 -0.87
C VAL A 231 -0.41 -17.06 -1.56
N PHE A 232 -1.64 -16.84 -1.12
CA PHE A 232 -2.48 -15.72 -1.55
C PHE A 232 -2.82 -14.84 -0.34
N ASP A 233 -2.27 -13.64 -0.29
CA ASP A 233 -2.67 -12.62 0.66
C ASP A 233 -3.82 -11.79 0.07
N GLU A 234 -5.03 -11.96 0.59
CA GLU A 234 -6.20 -11.25 0.07
C GLU A 234 -6.31 -9.82 0.55
N SER A 235 -5.75 -9.48 1.71
CA SER A 235 -5.70 -8.11 2.21
C SER A 235 -4.85 -7.22 1.31
N GLU A 236 -3.71 -7.77 0.87
CA GLU A 236 -2.74 -7.04 0.06
C GLU A 236 -2.88 -7.32 -1.45
N GLY A 237 -3.77 -8.25 -1.84
CA GLY A 237 -3.93 -8.68 -3.23
C GLY A 237 -2.65 -9.29 -3.81
N LEU A 238 -1.93 -10.08 -3.00
CA LEU A 238 -0.54 -10.43 -3.23
C LEU A 238 -0.29 -11.94 -3.28
N LEU A 239 0.15 -12.42 -4.43
CA LEU A 239 0.51 -13.82 -4.67
C LEU A 239 2.01 -14.09 -4.45
N ARG A 240 2.29 -15.13 -3.67
CA ARG A 240 3.63 -15.69 -3.44
C ARG A 240 3.65 -17.14 -3.82
N PHE A 241 4.56 -17.51 -4.72
CA PHE A 241 4.67 -18.89 -5.09
C PHE A 241 6.07 -19.27 -5.54
N ARG A 242 6.56 -20.41 -5.04
CA ARG A 242 7.84 -20.98 -5.43
C ARG A 242 7.78 -22.50 -5.38
N PHE A 243 8.56 -23.13 -6.25
CA PHE A 243 8.80 -24.58 -6.27
C PHE A 243 10.30 -24.88 -6.18
N ASP A 244 10.94 -24.37 -5.13
CA ASP A 244 12.36 -24.56 -4.85
C ASP A 244 12.62 -24.47 -3.33
N ASP A 245 13.89 -24.37 -2.94
CA ASP A 245 14.34 -24.26 -1.55
C ASP A 245 14.01 -22.90 -0.89
N GLY A 246 13.37 -21.98 -1.62
CA GLY A 246 12.90 -20.69 -1.12
C GLY A 246 11.56 -20.71 -0.39
N ILE A 247 10.91 -21.88 -0.25
CA ILE A 247 9.62 -22.03 0.43
C ILE A 247 9.63 -23.18 1.45
N GLN A 248 8.98 -22.95 2.59
CA GLN A 248 8.62 -23.96 3.58
C GLN A 248 7.10 -24.10 3.66
N LEU A 249 6.58 -25.33 3.72
CA LEU A 249 5.18 -25.66 3.69
C LEU A 249 4.87 -26.63 4.84
N SER A 250 3.69 -26.46 5.44
CA SER A 250 3.14 -27.42 6.40
C SER A 250 2.83 -28.77 5.75
N ALA A 251 2.73 -29.85 6.55
CA ALA A 251 2.36 -31.18 6.04
C ALA A 251 0.99 -31.20 5.33
N SER A 252 0.02 -30.44 5.84
CA SER A 252 -1.30 -30.29 5.22
C SER A 252 -1.19 -29.64 3.84
N MET A 253 -0.34 -28.61 3.71
CA MET A 253 -0.11 -27.93 2.44
C MET A 253 0.66 -28.78 1.44
N VAL A 254 1.68 -29.53 1.89
CA VAL A 254 2.39 -30.52 1.05
C VAL A 254 1.44 -31.57 0.51
N SER A 255 0.49 -32.05 1.33
CA SER A 255 -0.51 -33.04 0.91
C SER A 255 -1.50 -32.49 -0.12
N ALA A 256 -1.76 -31.18 -0.10
CA ALA A 256 -2.65 -30.49 -1.03
C ALA A 256 -1.95 -29.98 -2.30
N LEU A 257 -0.62 -30.06 -2.36
CA LEU A 257 0.19 -29.53 -3.46
C LEU A 257 -0.17 -30.08 -4.85
N PRO A 258 -0.43 -31.40 -5.03
CA PRO A 258 -0.84 -31.92 -6.33
C PRO A 258 -2.13 -31.27 -6.84
N LYS A 259 -3.10 -31.06 -5.94
CA LYS A 259 -4.37 -30.41 -6.30
C LYS A 259 -4.16 -28.93 -6.66
N LEU A 260 -3.32 -28.22 -5.92
CA LEU A 260 -2.96 -26.85 -6.26
C LEU A 260 -2.29 -26.78 -7.64
N GLN A 261 -1.36 -27.67 -7.93
CA GLN A 261 -0.70 -27.75 -9.24
C GLN A 261 -1.69 -28.04 -10.36
N ASP A 262 -2.59 -29.00 -10.18
CA ASP A 262 -3.64 -29.29 -11.15
C ASP A 262 -4.50 -28.05 -11.43
N THR A 263 -4.91 -27.31 -10.38
CA THR A 263 -5.68 -26.08 -10.57
C THR A 263 -4.87 -24.97 -11.26
N ILE A 264 -3.56 -24.87 -11.00
CA ILE A 264 -2.66 -23.94 -11.70
C ILE A 264 -2.61 -24.29 -13.20
N PHE A 265 -2.33 -25.55 -13.55
CA PHE A 265 -2.26 -25.99 -14.95
C PHE A 265 -3.61 -25.89 -15.68
N GLN A 266 -4.72 -26.09 -14.98
CA GLN A 266 -6.08 -25.86 -15.52
C GLN A 266 -6.31 -24.41 -15.95
N ASN A 267 -5.60 -23.46 -15.36
CA ASN A 267 -5.71 -22.02 -15.67
C ASN A 267 -4.49 -21.48 -16.42
N ALA A 268 -3.53 -22.35 -16.78
CA ALA A 268 -2.30 -21.96 -17.44
C ALA A 268 -2.43 -21.94 -18.96
N PHE A 269 -1.73 -21.00 -19.59
CA PHE A 269 -1.51 -20.93 -21.03
C PHE A 269 -0.03 -20.79 -21.34
N ALA A 270 0.34 -21.11 -22.59
CA ALA A 270 1.71 -20.97 -23.09
C ALA A 270 1.78 -19.89 -24.18
N VAL A 271 2.93 -19.24 -24.32
CA VAL A 271 3.23 -18.28 -25.38
C VAL A 271 4.62 -18.56 -25.96
N ALA A 272 4.69 -18.65 -27.29
CA ALA A 272 5.94 -18.74 -28.03
C ALA A 272 6.36 -17.34 -28.50
N LEU A 273 7.35 -16.76 -27.82
CA LEU A 273 7.88 -15.43 -28.13
C LEU A 273 8.96 -15.50 -29.22
N LYS A 274 9.03 -14.47 -30.05
CA LYS A 274 10.15 -14.20 -30.96
C LYS A 274 11.13 -13.20 -30.37
N ALA A 275 12.34 -13.13 -30.93
CA ALA A 275 13.29 -12.08 -30.55
C ALA A 275 12.66 -10.68 -30.74
N GLY A 276 12.82 -9.82 -29.75
CA GLY A 276 12.18 -8.50 -29.68
C GLY A 276 10.74 -8.51 -29.18
N GLN A 277 10.22 -9.67 -28.74
CA GLN A 277 8.91 -9.81 -28.10
C GLN A 277 9.05 -10.14 -26.62
N GLY A 278 8.10 -9.67 -25.82
CA GLY A 278 8.13 -9.79 -24.38
C GLY A 278 6.75 -9.67 -23.74
N TYR A 279 6.73 -9.70 -22.43
CA TYR A 279 5.54 -9.43 -21.62
C TYR A 279 5.89 -8.63 -20.38
N ILE A 280 4.89 -7.90 -19.89
CA ILE A 280 4.90 -7.21 -18.61
C ILE A 280 3.76 -7.80 -17.80
N VAL A 281 4.07 -8.35 -16.64
CA VAL A 281 3.07 -8.93 -15.73
C VAL A 281 3.03 -8.18 -14.42
N ASP A 282 1.84 -8.12 -13.86
CA ASP A 282 1.65 -7.90 -12.44
C ASP A 282 2.14 -9.15 -11.69
N ASN A 283 3.36 -9.08 -11.14
CA ASN A 283 4.02 -10.14 -10.40
C ASN A 283 3.33 -10.46 -9.06
N HIS A 284 2.41 -9.59 -8.59
CA HIS A 284 1.56 -9.89 -7.44
C HIS A 284 0.32 -10.71 -7.83
N ARG A 285 0.04 -10.87 -9.13
CA ARG A 285 -1.12 -11.61 -9.66
C ARG A 285 -0.73 -12.81 -10.51
N PHE A 286 0.33 -12.72 -11.31
CA PHE A 286 0.69 -13.74 -12.29
C PHE A 286 1.80 -14.66 -11.80
N LEU A 287 1.60 -15.97 -12.00
CA LEU A 287 2.70 -16.92 -12.00
C LEU A 287 3.30 -17.01 -13.40
N HIS A 288 4.61 -17.19 -13.46
CA HIS A 288 5.31 -17.42 -14.72
C HIS A 288 6.29 -18.58 -14.60
N GLY A 289 6.56 -19.23 -15.72
CA GLY A 289 7.44 -20.37 -15.85
C GLY A 289 7.91 -20.53 -17.29
N ARG A 290 8.65 -21.61 -17.56
CA ARG A 290 9.21 -21.88 -18.88
C ARG A 290 9.40 -23.37 -19.08
N THR A 291 9.16 -23.85 -20.30
CA THR A 291 9.56 -25.19 -20.72
C THR A 291 11.09 -25.33 -20.76
N LEU A 292 11.58 -26.57 -20.79
CA LEU A 292 12.98 -26.86 -21.09
C LEU A 292 13.33 -26.38 -22.51
N PHE A 293 14.62 -26.11 -22.78
CA PHE A 293 15.04 -25.69 -24.12
C PHE A 293 16.41 -26.21 -24.52
N SER A 294 16.68 -26.21 -25.84
CA SER A 294 18.00 -26.49 -26.42
C SER A 294 18.61 -25.26 -27.09
N GLY A 295 19.94 -25.28 -27.23
CA GLY A 295 20.70 -24.18 -27.85
C GLY A 295 20.87 -22.98 -26.93
N SER A 296 21.10 -21.81 -27.54
CA SER A 296 21.31 -20.55 -26.82
C SER A 296 20.00 -19.79 -26.68
N ARG A 297 19.72 -19.24 -25.49
CA ARG A 297 18.56 -18.39 -25.22
C ARG A 297 18.96 -17.28 -24.25
N GLU A 298 18.52 -16.06 -24.54
CA GLU A 298 18.74 -14.91 -23.67
C GLU A 298 17.42 -14.15 -23.48
N LEU A 299 17.01 -14.01 -22.22
CA LEU A 299 15.85 -13.24 -21.78
C LEU A 299 16.33 -12.09 -20.91
N LEU A 300 15.91 -10.88 -21.21
CA LEU A 300 16.12 -9.72 -20.36
C LEU A 300 14.98 -9.63 -19.36
N ARG A 301 15.29 -9.37 -18.09
CA ARG A 301 14.29 -9.15 -17.04
C ARG A 301 14.54 -7.83 -16.34
N VAL A 302 13.48 -7.04 -16.16
CA VAL A 302 13.46 -5.83 -15.33
C VAL A 302 12.38 -5.97 -14.28
N LEU A 303 12.72 -5.64 -13.03
CA LEU A 303 11.81 -5.63 -11.90
C LEU A 303 11.52 -4.18 -11.54
N VAL A 304 10.26 -3.84 -11.32
CA VAL A 304 9.84 -2.45 -11.09
C VAL A 304 8.92 -2.38 -9.88
N HIS A 305 9.26 -1.48 -8.94
CA HIS A 305 8.30 -0.98 -7.98
C HIS A 305 7.50 0.13 -8.68
N PRO A 306 6.16 0.08 -8.63
CA PRO A 306 5.37 1.15 -9.22
C PRO A 306 5.76 2.45 -8.51
N GLN A 307 5.83 3.56 -9.24
CA GLN A 307 5.83 4.83 -8.50
C GLN A 307 4.54 4.86 -7.66
N PRO A 308 4.57 5.39 -6.43
CA PRO A 308 3.33 5.75 -5.75
C PRO A 308 2.48 6.50 -6.77
N GLU A 309 1.19 6.17 -6.87
CA GLU A 309 0.31 7.02 -7.68
C GLU A 309 0.49 8.45 -7.17
N ARG A 310 0.97 9.33 -8.05
CA ARG A 310 1.06 10.75 -7.75
C ARG A 310 -0.36 11.25 -7.59
N ARG A 311 -0.86 11.23 -6.36
CA ARG A 311 -2.19 11.72 -6.00
C ARG A 311 -2.08 13.18 -5.66
N ASP A 312 -3.02 13.96 -6.19
CA ASP A 312 -3.17 15.36 -5.81
C ASP A 312 -3.37 15.43 -4.30
N LEU A 313 -2.47 16.14 -3.62
CA LEU A 313 -2.48 16.26 -2.17
C LEU A 313 -3.24 17.52 -1.79
N THR A 314 -4.16 17.43 -0.83
CA THR A 314 -4.85 18.61 -0.28
C THR A 314 -4.41 18.88 1.14
N LEU A 315 -3.85 20.06 1.39
CA LEU A 315 -3.50 20.55 2.72
C LEU A 315 -4.60 21.46 3.24
N LEU A 316 -5.20 21.12 4.37
CA LEU A 316 -6.21 21.94 5.03
C LEU A 316 -5.68 22.47 6.37
N PHE A 317 -5.45 23.78 6.43
CA PHE A 317 -4.86 24.43 7.60
C PHE A 317 -5.93 24.97 8.55
N ASP A 318 -5.78 24.68 9.85
CA ASP A 318 -6.37 25.55 10.87
C ASP A 318 -5.59 26.89 10.94
N ILE A 319 -6.19 27.88 11.59
CA ILE A 319 -5.65 29.24 11.67
C ILE A 319 -5.06 29.51 13.04
N ASP A 320 -5.90 29.49 14.08
CA ASP A 320 -5.48 29.86 15.42
C ASP A 320 -4.48 28.86 15.95
N GLY A 321 -3.36 29.32 16.49
CA GLY A 321 -2.31 28.44 17.00
C GLY A 321 -1.50 27.73 15.91
N THR A 322 -1.98 27.64 14.68
CA THR A 322 -1.33 26.98 13.54
C THR A 322 -0.66 27.97 12.57
N LEU A 323 -1.43 28.90 12.00
CA LEU A 323 -0.93 29.93 11.08
C LEU A 323 -0.69 31.26 11.80
N CYS A 324 -1.53 31.60 12.78
CA CYS A 324 -1.36 32.80 13.59
C CYS A 324 -1.90 32.64 15.02
N ARG A 325 -1.35 33.41 15.94
CA ARG A 325 -1.88 33.61 17.30
C ARG A 325 -2.82 34.80 17.30
N SER A 326 -4.08 34.58 17.68
CA SER A 326 -5.09 35.65 17.75
C SER A 326 -6.00 35.54 18.97
N GLU A 327 -5.52 34.88 20.03
CA GLU A 327 -6.33 34.48 21.20
C GLU A 327 -6.98 35.68 21.91
N GLU A 328 -6.21 36.73 22.24
CA GLU A 328 -6.76 37.93 22.88
C GLU A 328 -7.78 38.66 22.00
N LEU A 329 -7.46 38.80 20.70
CA LEU A 329 -8.34 39.40 19.70
C LEU A 329 -9.66 38.62 19.61
N SER A 330 -9.59 37.29 19.58
CA SER A 330 -10.75 36.41 19.46
C SER A 330 -11.60 36.44 20.72
N ILE A 331 -11.00 36.31 21.90
CA ILE A 331 -11.71 36.29 23.18
C ILE A 331 -12.44 37.61 23.40
N ASP A 332 -11.79 38.77 23.20
CA ASP A 332 -12.45 40.08 23.36
C ASP A 332 -13.62 40.23 22.40
N ALA A 333 -13.43 39.91 21.11
CA ALA A 333 -14.46 40.04 20.08
C ALA A 333 -15.67 39.13 20.36
N TYR A 334 -15.39 37.87 20.71
CA TYR A 334 -16.40 36.85 20.90
C TYR A 334 -17.30 37.16 22.10
N PHE A 335 -16.71 37.43 23.27
CA PHE A 335 -17.47 37.76 24.48
C PHE A 335 -18.14 39.14 24.40
N SER A 336 -17.53 40.12 23.71
CA SER A 336 -18.20 41.40 23.44
C SER A 336 -19.45 41.23 22.56
N CYS A 337 -19.35 40.40 21.52
CA CYS A 337 -20.46 40.10 20.63
C CYS A 337 -21.60 39.37 21.36
N ILE A 338 -21.28 38.29 22.08
CA ILE A 338 -22.29 37.53 22.82
C ILE A 338 -22.95 38.39 23.91
N SER A 339 -22.19 39.19 24.66
CA SER A 339 -22.76 40.08 25.66
C SER A 339 -23.78 41.05 25.06
N ALA A 340 -23.48 41.58 23.88
CA ALA A 340 -24.39 42.47 23.17
C ALA A 340 -25.66 41.76 22.67
N ILE A 341 -25.55 40.50 22.26
CA ILE A 341 -26.70 39.69 21.82
C ILE A 341 -27.59 39.32 23.01
N MET A 342 -26.98 38.94 24.13
CA MET A 342 -27.69 38.50 25.34
C MET A 342 -28.26 39.67 26.16
N GLY A 343 -27.72 40.88 25.99
CA GLY A 343 -28.12 42.05 26.78
C GLY A 343 -27.58 42.04 28.22
N GLU A 344 -26.66 41.13 28.52
CA GLU A 344 -25.99 40.99 29.81
C GLU A 344 -24.49 40.72 29.61
N VAL A 345 -23.69 40.92 30.65
CA VAL A 345 -22.23 40.78 30.57
C VAL A 345 -21.84 39.30 30.63
N ILE A 346 -21.44 38.73 29.50
CA ILE A 346 -20.91 37.37 29.38
C ILE A 346 -19.39 37.41 29.29
N THR A 347 -18.71 36.63 30.12
CA THR A 347 -17.25 36.55 30.19
C THR A 347 -16.80 35.10 30.40
N HIS A 348 -15.53 34.82 30.14
CA HIS A 348 -14.94 33.52 30.48
C HIS A 348 -15.06 33.18 31.99
N ARG A 349 -15.13 34.19 32.87
CA ARG A 349 -15.24 33.95 34.33
C ARG A 349 -16.62 33.48 34.77
N ASN A 350 -17.70 33.96 34.12
CA ASN A 350 -19.06 33.56 34.47
C ASN A 350 -19.62 32.46 33.56
N THR A 351 -18.83 32.02 32.56
CA THR A 351 -19.21 30.99 31.60
C THR A 351 -18.03 30.03 31.41
N PRO A 352 -17.88 29.00 32.26
CA PRO A 352 -16.73 28.08 32.27
C PRO A 352 -16.84 27.01 31.17
N VAL A 353 -16.96 27.44 29.92
CA VAL A 353 -16.99 26.55 28.75
C VAL A 353 -15.59 26.49 28.14
N ASN A 354 -15.16 25.31 27.71
CA ASN A 354 -13.87 25.15 27.04
C ASN A 354 -13.90 25.88 25.68
N LEU A 355 -13.02 26.87 25.52
CA LEU A 355 -12.92 27.69 24.32
C LEU A 355 -12.08 27.03 23.21
N HIS A 356 -11.10 26.21 23.59
CA HIS A 356 -10.03 25.81 22.69
C HIS A 356 -10.47 24.76 21.68
N GLY A 357 -10.16 25.02 20.40
CA GLY A 357 -10.35 24.09 19.29
C GLY A 357 -11.80 23.81 18.88
N ARG A 358 -12.76 24.62 19.36
CA ARG A 358 -14.17 24.57 18.96
C ARG A 358 -14.46 25.46 17.76
N THR A 359 -15.55 25.17 17.04
CA THR A 359 -16.06 26.09 16.01
C THR A 359 -16.77 27.29 16.65
N ASP A 360 -16.78 28.43 15.97
CA ASP A 360 -17.46 29.65 16.37
C ASP A 360 -18.93 29.36 16.68
N LEU A 361 -19.60 28.58 15.82
CA LEU A 361 -20.99 28.16 16.00
C LEU A 361 -21.14 27.16 17.16
N GLY A 362 -20.24 26.18 17.27
CA GLY A 362 -20.28 25.17 18.34
C GLY A 362 -20.05 25.78 19.73
N LEU A 363 -19.13 26.73 19.84
CA LEU A 363 -18.91 27.49 21.07
C LEU A 363 -20.13 28.35 21.41
N PHE A 364 -20.75 28.98 20.39
CA PHE A 364 -21.91 29.84 20.60
C PHE A 364 -23.06 29.03 21.18
N HIS A 365 -23.35 27.88 20.57
CA HIS A 365 -24.38 26.95 21.03
C HIS A 365 -24.16 26.50 22.48
N ALA A 366 -22.91 26.20 22.86
CA ALA A 366 -22.57 25.74 24.20
C ALA A 366 -22.72 26.85 25.26
N ILE A 367 -22.36 28.10 24.92
CA ILE A 367 -22.57 29.25 25.81
C ILE A 367 -24.06 29.53 25.97
N MET A 368 -24.84 29.52 24.88
CA MET A 368 -26.29 29.72 24.94
C MET A 368 -26.98 28.63 25.79
N GLU A 369 -26.55 27.37 25.65
CA GLU A 369 -27.06 26.26 26.46
C GLU A 369 -26.75 26.44 27.94
N TYR A 370 -25.52 26.84 28.27
CA TYR A 370 -25.11 27.11 29.64
C TYR A 370 -25.97 28.19 30.30
N HIS A 371 -26.38 29.22 29.55
CA HIS A 371 -27.26 30.30 30.02
C HIS A 371 -28.76 30.00 29.88
N GLY A 372 -29.15 28.77 29.52
CA GLY A 372 -30.55 28.35 29.48
C GLY A 372 -31.37 28.93 28.32
N VAL A 373 -30.72 29.24 27.19
CA VAL A 373 -31.40 29.74 25.98
C VAL A 373 -31.84 28.56 25.09
N ASP A 374 -33.15 28.36 25.00
CA ASP A 374 -33.75 27.24 24.25
C ASP A 374 -33.84 27.50 22.72
N ASP A 375 -34.36 28.65 22.28
CA ASP A 375 -34.39 29.02 20.85
C ASP A 375 -33.20 29.90 20.46
N LYS A 376 -32.25 29.28 19.77
CA LYS A 376 -30.98 29.88 19.37
C LYS A 376 -31.02 30.44 17.95
N SER A 377 -32.06 30.16 17.16
CA SER A 377 -32.07 30.34 15.71
C SER A 377 -31.84 31.80 15.30
N LEU A 378 -32.60 32.72 15.90
CA LEU A 378 -32.47 34.16 15.65
C LEU A 378 -31.15 34.72 16.22
N MET A 379 -30.63 34.12 17.28
CA MET A 379 -29.38 34.57 17.91
C MET A 379 -28.15 34.14 17.12
N VAL A 380 -28.17 32.97 16.48
CA VAL A 380 -27.13 32.50 15.55
C VAL A 380 -27.01 33.46 14.37
N GLU A 381 -28.13 33.85 13.75
CA GLU A 381 -28.12 34.80 12.63
C GLU A 381 -27.53 36.16 13.06
N LYS A 382 -27.94 36.68 14.22
CA LYS A 382 -27.37 37.91 14.80
C LYS A 382 -25.87 37.76 15.07
N PHE A 383 -25.45 36.62 15.62
CA PHE A 383 -24.04 36.34 15.92
C PHE A 383 -23.19 36.32 14.65
N GLN A 384 -23.61 35.62 13.60
CA GLN A 384 -22.92 35.58 12.31
C GLN A 384 -22.79 36.98 11.68
N GLN A 385 -23.79 37.84 11.84
CA GLN A 385 -23.76 39.22 11.35
C GLN A 385 -22.85 40.14 12.19
N LEU A 386 -22.88 40.00 13.52
CA LEU A 386 -22.22 40.93 14.45
C LEU A 386 -20.78 40.54 14.77
N HIS A 387 -20.46 39.25 14.86
CA HIS A 387 -19.15 38.78 15.31
C HIS A 387 -17.98 39.34 14.46
N PRO A 388 -18.09 39.42 13.11
CA PRO A 388 -17.04 40.05 12.30
C PRO A 388 -16.85 41.55 12.55
N ARG A 389 -17.91 42.25 12.95
CA ARG A 389 -17.81 43.66 13.35
C ARG A 389 -17.06 43.79 14.66
N TYR A 390 -17.40 42.96 15.66
CA TYR A 390 -16.71 42.96 16.95
C TYR A 390 -15.23 42.61 16.79
N LEU A 391 -14.87 41.65 15.92
CA LEU A 391 -13.47 41.35 15.64
C LEU A 391 -12.70 42.55 15.06
N LYS A 392 -13.31 43.30 14.14
CA LYS A 392 -12.74 44.55 13.62
C LYS A 392 -12.58 45.61 14.70
N GLU A 393 -13.54 45.72 15.62
CA GLU A 393 -13.50 46.67 16.73
C GLU A 393 -12.41 46.30 17.74
N SER A 394 -12.30 45.03 18.12
CA SER A 394 -11.21 44.49 18.94
C SER A 394 -9.84 44.73 18.29
N ASN A 395 -9.74 44.56 16.97
CA ASN A 395 -8.51 44.87 16.24
C ASN A 395 -8.11 46.35 16.33
N LYS A 396 -9.09 47.27 16.32
CA LYS A 396 -8.85 48.71 16.52
C LYS A 396 -8.43 49.06 17.94
N LYS A 397 -8.70 48.20 18.94
CA LYS A 397 -8.20 48.36 20.32
C LYS A 397 -6.72 48.01 20.46
N GLY A 398 -6.07 47.52 19.39
CA GLY A 398 -4.67 47.09 19.39
C GLY A 398 -4.47 45.60 19.63
N LEU A 399 -5.54 44.83 19.84
CA LEU A 399 -5.48 43.37 19.89
C LEU A 399 -5.33 42.86 18.45
N THR A 400 -4.25 42.17 18.10
CA THR A 400 -4.02 41.75 16.71
C THR A 400 -3.77 40.24 16.61
N ALA A 401 -3.81 39.73 15.38
CA ALA A 401 -3.22 38.43 15.08
C ALA A 401 -1.73 38.59 14.76
N VAL A 402 -0.91 37.64 15.21
CA VAL A 402 0.53 37.58 14.95
C VAL A 402 0.85 36.23 14.33
N GLU A 403 1.71 36.22 13.31
CA GLU A 403 2.15 35.00 12.65
C GLU A 403 2.72 33.94 13.63
N CYS A 404 2.37 32.67 13.42
CA CYS A 404 3.02 31.55 14.12
C CYS A 404 4.39 31.22 13.50
N PRO A 405 5.39 30.78 14.29
CA PRO A 405 6.69 30.38 13.79
C PRO A 405 6.64 29.45 12.56
N GLY A 406 7.31 29.86 11.48
CA GLY A 406 7.41 29.09 10.23
C GLY A 406 6.20 29.17 9.31
N ALA A 407 5.12 29.89 9.66
CA ALA A 407 3.89 29.91 8.87
C ALA A 407 4.06 30.53 7.48
N LYS A 408 4.51 31.79 7.36
CA LYS A 408 4.70 32.43 6.05
C LYS A 408 5.82 31.77 5.25
N GLU A 409 6.86 31.30 5.93
CA GLU A 409 7.96 30.58 5.30
C GLU A 409 7.47 29.30 4.60
N THR A 410 6.62 28.53 5.29
CA THR A 410 6.04 27.29 4.73
C THR A 410 5.03 27.57 3.63
N LEU A 411 4.16 28.56 3.80
CA LEU A 411 3.21 28.97 2.77
C LEU A 411 3.93 29.49 1.51
N SER A 412 4.99 30.28 1.67
CA SER A 412 5.79 30.77 0.54
C SER A 412 6.46 29.62 -0.21
N TRP A 413 7.04 28.67 0.54
CA TRP A 413 7.62 27.45 -0.03
C TRP A 413 6.56 26.63 -0.78
N LEU A 414 5.38 26.41 -0.20
CA LEU A 414 4.28 25.69 -0.85
C LEU A 414 3.82 26.36 -2.15
N LYS A 415 3.76 27.70 -2.17
CA LYS A 415 3.39 28.47 -3.37
C LYS A 415 4.41 28.34 -4.50
N GLU A 416 5.70 28.23 -4.17
CA GLU A 416 6.74 27.92 -5.14
C GLU A 416 6.65 26.46 -5.59
N TYR A 417 6.47 25.55 -4.64
CA TYR A 417 6.35 24.11 -4.87
C TYR A 417 5.16 23.75 -5.79
N GLN A 418 4.04 24.49 -5.70
CA GLN A 418 2.87 24.35 -6.58
C GLN A 418 3.16 24.60 -8.07
N LYS A 419 4.20 25.36 -8.42
CA LYS A 419 4.44 25.78 -9.82
C LYS A 419 5.11 24.70 -10.67
N ASP A 420 5.85 23.78 -10.04
CA ASP A 420 6.80 22.90 -10.72
C ASP A 420 6.42 21.41 -10.68
N MET A 421 5.28 21.04 -10.08
CA MET A 421 4.95 19.64 -9.78
C MET A 421 3.61 19.14 -10.33
N HIS A 422 3.66 17.88 -10.81
CA HIS A 422 2.59 16.91 -10.75
C HIS A 422 3.04 15.83 -9.75
N PRO A 423 2.26 15.49 -8.70
CA PRO A 423 0.85 15.84 -8.49
C PRO A 423 0.64 17.28 -7.99
N SER A 424 -0.58 17.78 -8.16
CA SER A 424 -0.93 19.13 -7.72
C SER A 424 -1.15 19.19 -6.21
N VAL A 425 -0.55 20.19 -5.56
CA VAL A 425 -0.80 20.48 -4.14
C VAL A 425 -1.90 21.54 -4.04
N ARG A 426 -3.00 21.22 -3.37
CA ARG A 426 -4.10 22.14 -3.08
C ARG A 426 -3.98 22.64 -1.65
N ILE A 427 -4.22 23.91 -1.43
CA ILE A 427 -4.06 24.54 -0.12
C ILE A 427 -5.39 25.18 0.24
N GLY A 428 -6.02 24.72 1.31
CA GLY A 428 -7.28 25.24 1.81
C GLY A 428 -7.23 25.46 3.32
N LEU A 429 -8.36 25.89 3.87
CA LEU A 429 -8.56 26.14 5.29
C LEU A 429 -9.56 25.14 5.86
N LEU A 430 -9.29 24.65 7.07
CA LEU A 430 -10.22 23.89 7.90
C LEU A 430 -10.16 24.49 9.29
N THR A 431 -11.01 25.49 9.54
CA THR A 431 -10.93 26.29 10.76
C THR A 431 -12.25 26.40 11.49
N GLY A 432 -12.18 26.46 12.81
CA GLY A 432 -13.32 26.76 13.66
C GLY A 432 -13.82 28.20 13.54
N ASN A 433 -13.10 29.10 12.86
CA ASN A 433 -13.52 30.48 12.69
C ASN A 433 -14.56 30.64 11.58
N SER A 434 -15.50 31.57 11.76
CA SER A 434 -16.32 32.07 10.65
C SER A 434 -15.46 32.63 9.52
N ARG A 435 -15.93 32.51 8.27
CA ARG A 435 -15.15 32.91 7.09
C ARG A 435 -14.63 34.36 7.14
N PRO A 436 -15.44 35.37 7.53
CA PRO A 436 -14.96 36.74 7.62
C PRO A 436 -13.87 36.93 8.67
N ASN A 437 -13.96 36.20 9.78
CA ASN A 437 -13.01 36.30 10.89
C ASN A 437 -11.68 35.62 10.56
N ALA A 438 -11.75 34.43 9.97
CA ALA A 438 -10.60 33.70 9.45
C ALA A 438 -9.74 34.59 8.55
N LEU A 439 -10.36 35.22 7.54
CA LEU A 439 -9.66 36.08 6.58
C LEU A 439 -9.10 37.35 7.23
N LEU A 440 -9.84 37.95 8.18
CA LEU A 440 -9.36 39.12 8.92
C LEU A 440 -8.11 38.78 9.75
N LYS A 441 -8.12 37.64 10.46
CA LYS A 441 -6.99 37.18 11.27
C LYS A 441 -5.75 36.93 10.42
N LEU A 442 -5.90 36.25 9.28
CA LEU A 442 -4.81 36.01 8.34
C LEU A 442 -4.22 37.33 7.83
N HIS A 443 -5.07 38.28 7.41
CA HIS A 443 -4.64 39.59 6.98
C HIS A 443 -3.91 40.37 8.10
N ALA A 444 -4.43 40.35 9.34
CA ALA A 444 -3.82 41.00 10.49
C ALA A 444 -2.44 40.41 10.83
N ALA A 445 -2.25 39.10 10.63
CA ALA A 445 -0.95 38.43 10.76
C ALA A 445 0.00 38.67 9.56
N GLY A 446 -0.47 39.37 8.52
CA GLY A 446 0.28 39.64 7.29
C GLY A 446 0.38 38.45 6.33
N ILE A 447 -0.54 37.48 6.42
CA ILE A 447 -0.60 36.30 5.54
C ILE A 447 -1.50 36.63 4.33
N ASP A 448 -0.97 36.43 3.13
CA ASP A 448 -1.71 36.60 1.88
C ASP A 448 -2.76 35.50 1.72
N THR A 449 -4.05 35.89 1.70
CA THR A 449 -5.16 34.95 1.63
C THR A 449 -5.32 34.31 0.25
N ASN A 450 -4.67 34.84 -0.80
CA ASN A 450 -4.77 34.31 -2.16
C ASN A 450 -4.09 32.95 -2.35
N ILE A 451 -3.30 32.49 -1.36
CA ILE A 451 -2.73 31.15 -1.40
C ILE A 451 -3.78 30.06 -1.12
N PHE A 452 -4.87 30.39 -0.42
CA PHE A 452 -5.89 29.43 -0.03
C PHE A 452 -7.00 29.37 -1.08
N ASP A 453 -7.30 28.17 -1.56
CA ASP A 453 -8.50 27.87 -2.32
C ASP A 453 -9.69 27.82 -1.36
N LEU A 454 -10.45 28.91 -1.34
CA LEU A 454 -11.59 29.07 -0.45
C LEU A 454 -12.80 28.21 -0.84
N ASP A 455 -12.82 27.66 -2.06
CA ASP A 455 -13.93 26.83 -2.55
C ASP A 455 -13.83 25.38 -2.06
N ILE A 456 -12.64 24.95 -1.62
CA ILE A 456 -12.43 23.66 -0.93
C ILE A 456 -12.32 23.81 0.60
N SER A 457 -12.35 25.05 1.09
CA SER A 457 -12.18 25.38 2.50
C SER A 457 -13.49 25.27 3.29
N SER A 458 -13.39 25.05 4.60
CA SER A 458 -14.51 24.97 5.53
C SER A 458 -14.29 25.84 6.77
N PHE A 459 -15.36 26.48 7.23
CA PHE A 459 -15.35 27.55 8.23
C PHE A 459 -16.38 27.27 9.32
N GLY A 460 -16.06 27.62 10.56
CA GLY A 460 -16.88 27.27 11.73
C GLY A 460 -18.18 28.05 11.91
N ASP A 461 -18.62 28.79 10.89
CA ASP A 461 -19.97 29.35 10.79
C ASP A 461 -20.97 28.39 10.09
N THR A 462 -20.50 27.30 9.47
CA THR A 462 -21.35 26.32 8.77
C THR A 462 -21.70 25.09 9.60
N HIS A 463 -20.77 24.61 10.44
CA HIS A 463 -20.93 23.36 11.20
C HIS A 463 -20.51 23.49 12.68
N LEU A 464 -21.14 22.67 13.53
CA LEU A 464 -20.95 22.68 15.00
C LEU A 464 -19.65 22.00 15.44
N ASP A 465 -19.13 21.06 14.65
CA ASP A 465 -17.98 20.24 15.02
C ASP A 465 -16.98 20.09 13.87
N ARG A 466 -15.72 19.77 14.20
CA ARG A 466 -14.61 19.67 13.24
C ARG A 466 -14.79 18.55 12.21
N LYS A 467 -15.43 17.43 12.60
CA LYS A 467 -15.64 16.32 11.68
C LYS A 467 -16.60 16.72 10.56
N SER A 468 -17.67 17.42 10.92
CA SER A 468 -18.61 17.98 9.94
C SER A 468 -17.93 19.00 9.01
N LEU A 469 -17.02 19.86 9.52
CA LEU A 469 -16.22 20.76 8.68
C LEU A 469 -15.32 20.00 7.70
N PHE A 470 -14.68 18.91 8.14
CA PHE A 470 -13.85 18.10 7.25
C PHE A 470 -14.70 17.45 6.15
N GLN A 471 -15.87 16.92 6.51
CA GLN A 471 -16.79 16.31 5.56
C GLN A 471 -17.27 17.32 4.51
N ASP A 472 -17.56 18.56 4.91
CA ASP A 472 -17.90 19.66 4.00
C ASP A 472 -16.76 19.94 3.00
N SER A 473 -15.52 20.05 3.47
CA SER A 473 -14.35 20.20 2.59
C SER A 473 -14.15 19.01 1.65
N LEU A 474 -14.33 17.78 2.14
CA LEU A 474 -14.20 16.57 1.32
C LEU A 474 -15.28 16.50 0.23
N LEU A 475 -16.52 16.88 0.55
CA LEU A 475 -17.60 16.96 -0.43
C LEU A 475 -17.30 17.98 -1.52
N LYS A 476 -16.85 19.19 -1.16
CA LYS A 476 -16.43 20.22 -2.11
C LYS A 476 -15.29 19.74 -3.02
N LEU A 477 -14.33 19.01 -2.46
CA LEU A 477 -13.24 18.40 -3.24
C LEU A 477 -13.78 17.34 -4.22
N GLN A 478 -14.67 16.47 -3.77
CA GLN A 478 -15.26 15.41 -4.60
C GLN A 478 -16.16 15.97 -5.71
N GLU A 479 -16.92 17.02 -5.44
CA GLU A 479 -17.73 17.72 -6.44
C GLU A 479 -16.86 18.35 -7.54
N ARG A 480 -15.70 18.90 -7.17
CA ARG A 480 -14.82 19.62 -8.10
C ARG A 480 -13.83 18.72 -8.85
N TYR A 481 -13.32 17.68 -8.19
CA TYR A 481 -12.23 16.84 -8.71
C TYR A 481 -12.62 15.36 -8.92
N GLY A 482 -13.85 15.00 -8.56
CA GLY A 482 -14.41 13.67 -8.75
C GLY A 482 -14.40 12.78 -7.50
N MET A 483 -15.23 11.73 -7.52
CA MET A 483 -15.43 10.80 -6.40
C MET A 483 -14.21 9.95 -6.03
N GLY A 484 -13.11 10.05 -6.80
CA GLY A 484 -11.84 9.39 -6.50
C GLY A 484 -11.00 10.12 -5.45
N VAL A 485 -11.40 11.31 -4.99
CA VAL A 485 -10.74 11.99 -3.87
C VAL A 485 -11.18 11.34 -2.56
N HIS A 486 -10.22 10.80 -1.83
CA HIS A 486 -10.43 10.14 -0.55
C HIS A 486 -9.87 10.96 0.60
N ALA A 487 -10.32 10.67 1.83
CA ALA A 487 -9.79 11.32 3.03
C ALA A 487 -8.27 11.12 3.20
N SER A 488 -7.74 10.00 2.70
CA SER A 488 -6.29 9.72 2.69
C SER A 488 -5.48 10.63 1.78
N ASP A 489 -6.13 11.38 0.88
CA ASP A 489 -5.49 12.35 -0.02
C ASP A 489 -5.49 13.77 0.59
N VAL A 490 -5.99 13.90 1.83
CA VAL A 490 -6.05 15.13 2.60
C VAL A 490 -5.09 15.04 3.78
N ILE A 491 -4.40 16.14 4.07
CA ILE A 491 -3.62 16.32 5.29
C ILE A 491 -4.20 17.52 6.03
N ILE A 492 -4.64 17.29 7.26
CA ILE A 492 -5.02 18.35 8.18
C ILE A 492 -3.73 18.91 8.79
N VAL A 493 -3.68 20.22 9.00
CA VAL A 493 -2.58 20.89 9.72
C VAL A 493 -3.19 21.70 10.86
N GLY A 494 -2.83 21.37 12.10
CA GLY A 494 -3.47 21.95 13.29
C GLY A 494 -2.58 21.90 14.54
N ASP A 495 -2.96 22.60 15.60
CA ASP A 495 -2.20 22.71 16.86
C ASP A 495 -2.90 22.06 18.06
N THR A 496 -4.11 21.50 17.89
CA THR A 496 -4.92 21.00 19.00
C THR A 496 -5.12 19.48 18.98
N PRO A 497 -5.34 18.84 20.15
CA PRO A 497 -5.81 17.46 20.22
C PRO A 497 -7.03 17.17 19.35
N LEU A 498 -7.94 18.13 19.23
CA LEU A 498 -9.16 18.00 18.42
C LEU A 498 -8.87 17.89 16.92
N ASP A 499 -7.76 18.45 16.44
CA ASP A 499 -7.33 18.27 15.04
C ASP A 499 -6.85 16.84 14.79
N ILE A 500 -6.06 16.30 15.72
CA ILE A 500 -5.55 14.93 15.65
C ILE A 500 -6.71 13.93 15.74
N GLU A 501 -7.64 14.14 16.68
CA GLU A 501 -8.83 13.32 16.82
C GLU A 501 -9.71 13.36 15.57
N CYS A 502 -9.92 14.56 15.00
CA CYS A 502 -10.65 14.73 13.75
C CYS A 502 -10.02 13.91 12.63
N ALA A 503 -8.73 14.11 12.36
CA ALA A 503 -7.98 13.44 11.30
C ALA A 503 -8.05 11.91 11.42
N LYS A 504 -7.82 11.38 12.63
CA LYS A 504 -7.92 9.95 12.89
C LYS A 504 -9.33 9.40 12.66
N SER A 505 -10.36 10.15 13.06
CA SER A 505 -11.75 9.71 12.92
C SER A 505 -12.23 9.65 11.46
N VAL A 506 -11.59 10.40 10.56
CA VAL A 506 -11.94 10.48 9.13
C VAL A 506 -10.95 9.71 8.24
N GLY A 507 -9.84 9.23 8.78
CA GLY A 507 -8.80 8.52 8.02
C GLY A 507 -7.91 9.44 7.17
N SER A 508 -7.73 10.68 7.61
CA SER A 508 -6.84 11.68 7.02
C SER A 508 -5.49 11.67 7.75
N ASP A 509 -4.43 12.03 7.05
CA ASP A 509 -3.15 12.34 7.70
C ASP A 509 -3.23 13.68 8.46
N ILE A 510 -2.40 13.85 9.48
CA ILE A 510 -2.31 15.06 10.31
C ILE A 510 -0.86 15.48 10.55
N ILE A 511 -0.59 16.76 10.35
CA ILE A 511 0.60 17.45 10.83
C ILE A 511 0.19 18.28 12.05
N ALA A 512 0.66 17.87 13.23
CA ALA A 512 0.43 18.59 14.48
C ALA A 512 1.57 19.58 14.72
N VAL A 513 1.26 20.84 15.00
CA VAL A 513 2.26 21.89 15.24
C VAL A 513 2.11 22.54 16.61
N ALA A 514 3.15 22.49 17.43
CA ALA A 514 3.16 22.97 18.81
C ALA A 514 3.40 24.49 18.93
N THR A 515 2.79 25.28 18.03
CA THR A 515 2.81 26.76 18.08
C THR A 515 1.61 27.33 18.87
N GLY A 516 0.67 26.46 19.23
CA GLY A 516 -0.51 26.74 20.03
C GLY A 516 -0.30 26.67 21.54
N ASN A 517 -1.28 26.11 22.24
CA ASN A 517 -1.28 25.98 23.70
C ASN A 517 -0.78 24.62 24.20
N TYR A 518 -0.49 23.69 23.29
CA TYR A 518 -0.01 22.35 23.57
C TYR A 518 1.45 22.22 23.17
N THR A 519 2.23 21.51 23.98
CA THR A 519 3.63 21.22 23.67
C THR A 519 3.77 20.11 22.64
N VAL A 520 4.97 19.96 22.07
CA VAL A 520 5.27 18.83 21.18
C VAL A 520 5.01 17.49 21.88
N ASP A 521 5.36 17.38 23.16
CA ASP A 521 5.15 16.14 23.93
C ASP A 521 3.65 15.85 24.11
N ASP A 522 2.83 16.88 24.40
CA ASP A 522 1.38 16.74 24.53
C ASP A 522 0.73 16.20 23.25
N LEU A 523 1.13 16.76 22.10
CA LEU A 523 0.60 16.37 20.79
C LEU A 523 1.14 15.01 20.34
N ALA A 524 2.42 14.72 20.58
CA ALA A 524 3.06 13.47 20.20
C ALA A 524 2.45 12.25 20.91
N MET A 525 1.96 12.40 22.15
CA MET A 525 1.23 11.35 22.87
C MET A 525 -0.01 10.87 22.11
N LEU A 526 -0.61 11.74 21.30
CA LEU A 526 -1.76 11.43 20.47
C LEU A 526 -1.38 10.79 19.13
N GLN A 527 -0.10 10.53 18.88
CA GLN A 527 0.44 9.84 17.69
C GLN A 527 -0.07 10.44 16.36
N PRO A 528 0.21 11.72 16.06
CA PRO A 528 -0.01 12.28 14.73
C PRO A 528 0.98 11.69 13.72
N ASN A 529 0.74 11.87 12.41
CA ASN A 529 1.69 11.42 11.37
C ASN A 529 3.01 12.19 11.44
N LEU A 530 2.93 13.48 11.79
CA LEU A 530 4.07 14.33 12.08
C LEU A 530 3.73 15.27 13.24
N CYS A 531 4.68 15.48 14.14
CA CYS A 531 4.60 16.49 15.19
C CYS A 531 5.80 17.42 15.08
N CYS A 532 5.57 18.73 15.02
CA CYS A 532 6.60 19.76 14.82
C CYS A 532 6.53 20.83 15.91
N SER A 533 7.67 21.46 16.19
CA SER A 533 7.73 22.62 17.09
C SER A 533 7.31 23.92 16.40
N GLN A 534 7.48 23.96 15.07
CA GLN A 534 7.11 25.06 14.19
C GLN A 534 6.81 24.54 12.79
N LEU A 535 6.04 25.29 11.99
CA LEU A 535 5.48 24.74 10.75
C LEU A 535 6.52 24.47 9.65
N SER A 536 7.66 25.18 9.66
CA SER A 536 8.73 25.01 8.67
C SER A 536 9.44 23.65 8.73
N GLU A 537 9.33 22.93 9.86
CA GLU A 537 9.85 21.57 10.00
C GLU A 537 9.03 20.54 9.18
N ALA A 538 7.82 20.89 8.77
CA ALA A 538 6.96 20.01 7.99
C ALA A 538 7.38 19.86 6.52
N LYS A 539 8.30 20.71 6.02
CA LYS A 539 8.67 20.77 4.60
C LYS A 539 9.19 19.43 4.05
N GLU A 540 10.04 18.74 4.80
CA GLU A 540 10.59 17.44 4.35
C GLU A 540 9.52 16.36 4.27
N PHE A 541 8.66 16.28 5.27
CA PHE A 541 7.52 15.36 5.27
C PHE A 541 6.54 15.65 4.14
N LEU A 542 6.22 16.92 3.91
CA LEU A 542 5.37 17.35 2.80
C LEU A 542 6.02 17.04 1.46
N ALA A 543 7.33 17.27 1.30
CA ALA A 543 8.04 16.92 0.07
C ALA A 543 8.03 15.42 -0.21
N LEU A 544 8.12 14.56 0.81
CA LEU A 544 8.00 13.11 0.66
C LEU A 544 6.58 12.66 0.31
N LYS A 545 5.56 13.35 0.83
CA LYS A 545 4.15 13.06 0.50
C LYS A 545 3.75 13.54 -0.90
N CYS A 546 4.44 14.56 -1.41
CA CYS A 546 4.23 15.10 -2.74
C CYS A 546 5.11 14.46 -3.83
N ALA A 547 6.14 13.70 -3.46
CA ALA A 547 7.06 13.01 -4.39
C ALA A 547 6.49 11.66 -4.86
#